data_AF-A0A819B609-F1
#
_entry.id   AF-A0A819B609-F1
#
_cell.length_a   1.000
_cell.length_b   1.000
_cell.length_c   1.000
_cell.angle_alpha   90.00
_cell.angle_beta   90.00
_cell.angle_gamma   90.00
#
_symmetry.space_group_name_H-M   'P 1'
#
loop_
_entity.id
_entity.type
_entity.pdbx_description
1 polymer ?
#
loop_
_entity_poly.entity_id
_entity_poly.type
_entity_poly.pdbx_seq_one_letter_code
_entity_poly.pdbx_strand_id
1 'polypeptide(L)'
;MKKNNFKSFHENKKRKSHNQKIHDAHVLRKQEKEEAKQTKEAHQQAINTAMARYKANKQSRLKKLVKKTRRGQPVMQGQIDLLLHKIQQQKQKENK
;
A
#
# COMPACT_ATOMS: atom_id res chain seq x y z
N MET A 1 -59.40 30.31 24.96
CA MET A 1 -57.96 29.97 24.97
C MET A 1 -57.80 28.48 25.27
N LYS A 2 -57.40 27.66 24.28
CA LYS A 2 -57.22 26.20 24.43
C LYS A 2 -55.76 25.91 24.84
N LYS A 3 -55.56 25.22 25.97
CA LYS A 3 -54.24 24.81 26.46
C LYS A 3 -53.71 23.67 25.57
N ASN A 4 -52.61 23.93 24.87
CA ASN A 4 -51.89 22.93 24.07
C ASN A 4 -51.21 21.91 25.00
N ASN A 5 -51.76 20.71 25.08
CA ASN A 5 -51.11 19.54 25.68
C ASN A 5 -50.00 19.04 24.75
N PHE A 6 -48.80 19.63 24.87
CA PHE A 6 -47.59 19.07 24.27
C PHE A 6 -47.18 17.84 25.09
N LYS A 7 -47.84 16.71 24.86
CA LYS A 7 -47.38 15.41 25.37
C LYS A 7 -46.01 15.16 24.75
N SER A 8 -44.99 15.29 25.59
CA SER A 8 -43.60 15.00 25.28
C SER A 8 -43.49 13.65 24.57
N PHE A 9 -43.02 13.66 23.33
CA PHE A 9 -42.48 12.49 22.64
C PHE A 9 -41.19 12.07 23.34
N HIS A 10 -41.29 11.53 24.55
CA HIS A 10 -40.18 10.78 25.13
C HIS A 10 -40.11 9.46 24.36
N GLU A 11 -39.28 9.43 23.31
CA GLU A 11 -38.81 8.21 22.67
C GLU A 11 -38.33 7.25 23.75
N ASN A 12 -39.13 6.24 24.04
CA ASN A 12 -38.77 5.16 24.95
C ASN A 12 -37.79 4.23 24.21
N LYS A 13 -36.56 4.70 23.96
CA LYS A 13 -35.46 3.87 23.47
C LYS A 13 -35.12 2.87 24.57
N LYS A 14 -35.76 1.69 24.54
CA LYS A 14 -35.47 0.58 25.44
C LYS A 14 -33.95 0.36 25.45
N ARG A 15 -33.33 0.57 26.61
CA ARG A 15 -31.89 0.37 26.80
C ARG A 15 -31.58 -1.10 26.52
N LYS A 16 -30.66 -1.38 25.60
CA LYS A 16 -30.21 -2.76 25.30
C LYS A 16 -29.75 -3.45 26.59
N SER A 17 -30.14 -4.71 26.75
CA SER A 17 -29.68 -5.57 27.84
C SER A 17 -28.16 -5.71 27.83
N HIS A 18 -27.55 -5.92 28.99
CA HIS A 18 -26.09 -6.07 29.13
C HIS A 18 -25.54 -7.17 28.21
N ASN A 19 -26.20 -8.32 28.16
CA ASN A 19 -25.80 -9.44 27.29
C ASN A 19 -25.85 -9.07 25.80
N GLN A 20 -26.81 -8.24 25.42
CA GLN A 20 -26.94 -7.79 24.03
C GLN A 20 -25.83 -6.80 23.65
N LYS A 21 -25.42 -5.94 24.59
CA LYS A 21 -24.24 -5.08 24.40
C LYS A 21 -22.95 -5.89 24.26
N ILE A 22 -22.77 -6.96 25.04
CA ILE A 22 -21.60 -7.85 24.95
C ILE A 22 -21.59 -8.56 23.59
N HIS A 23 -22.73 -9.10 23.16
CA HIS A 23 -22.85 -9.76 21.86
C HIS A 23 -22.54 -8.79 20.71
N ASP A 24 -23.14 -7.60 20.73
CA ASP A 24 -22.91 -6.56 19.71
C ASP A 24 -21.44 -6.15 19.67
N ALA A 25 -20.79 -5.96 20.83
CA ALA A 25 -19.36 -5.64 20.91
C ALA A 25 -18.47 -6.75 20.36
N HIS A 26 -18.82 -8.02 20.59
CA HIS A 26 -18.09 -9.16 20.03
C HIS A 26 -18.24 -9.27 18.51
N VAL A 27 -19.45 -9.03 17.99
CA VAL A 27 -19.70 -9.03 16.53
C VAL A 27 -18.94 -7.88 15.86
N LEU A 28 -19.00 -6.68 16.42
CA LEU A 28 -18.23 -5.52 15.93
C LEU A 28 -16.74 -5.82 15.89
N ARG A 29 -16.18 -6.37 16.98
CA ARG A 29 -14.76 -6.73 17.04
C ARG A 29 -14.37 -7.80 16.02
N LYS A 30 -15.28 -8.72 15.66
CA LYS A 30 -15.03 -9.69 14.58
C LYS A 30 -15.05 -9.01 13.21
N GLN A 31 -15.99 -8.12 12.96
CA GLN A 31 -16.09 -7.37 11.70
C GLN A 31 -14.86 -6.49 11.49
N GLU A 32 -14.44 -5.73 12.50
CA GLU A 32 -13.24 -4.90 12.45
C GLU A 32 -11.98 -5.70 12.12
N LYS A 33 -11.85 -6.92 12.67
CA LYS A 33 -10.72 -7.82 12.36
C LYS A 33 -10.75 -8.29 10.91
N GLU A 34 -11.92 -8.64 10.40
CA GLU A 34 -12.08 -9.12 9.03
C GLU A 34 -11.81 -7.99 8.02
N GLU A 35 -12.33 -6.79 8.27
CA GLU A 35 -12.06 -5.59 7.47
C GLU A 35 -10.57 -5.21 7.49
N ALA A 36 -9.94 -5.24 8.66
CA ALA A 36 -8.51 -4.99 8.79
C ALA A 36 -7.65 -6.02 8.03
N LYS A 37 -8.12 -7.27 7.93
CA LYS A 37 -7.45 -8.31 7.15
C LYS A 37 -7.63 -8.08 5.65
N GLN A 38 -8.86 -7.82 5.20
CA GLN A 38 -9.16 -7.58 3.78
C GLN A 38 -8.42 -6.36 3.24
N THR A 39 -8.35 -5.27 4.00
CA THR A 39 -7.62 -4.05 3.60
C THR A 39 -6.12 -4.30 3.47
N LYS A 40 -5.51 -5.06 4.40
CA LYS A 40 -4.11 -5.46 4.31
C LYS A 40 -3.84 -6.35 3.10
N GLU A 41 -4.69 -7.33 2.84
CA GLU A 41 -4.56 -8.23 1.69
C GLU A 41 -4.70 -7.48 0.38
N ALA A 42 -5.71 -6.60 0.25
CA ALA A 42 -5.90 -5.76 -0.93
C ALA A 42 -4.70 -4.83 -1.17
N HIS A 43 -4.15 -4.22 -0.11
CA HIS A 43 -2.96 -3.38 -0.21
C HIS A 43 -1.73 -4.18 -0.67
N GLN A 44 -1.51 -5.37 -0.11
CA GLN A 44 -0.40 -6.24 -0.50
C GLN A 44 -0.53 -6.71 -1.96
N GLN A 45 -1.74 -7.05 -2.41
CA GLN A 45 -2.00 -7.43 -3.79
C GLN A 45 -1.73 -6.27 -4.76
N ALA A 46 -2.11 -5.03 -4.39
CA ALA A 46 -1.82 -3.84 -5.19
C ALA A 46 -0.31 -3.60 -5.32
N ILE A 47 0.44 -3.71 -4.22
CA ILE A 47 1.92 -3.61 -4.22
C ILE A 47 2.52 -4.68 -5.12
N ASN A 48 2.11 -5.94 -4.95
CA ASN A 48 2.64 -7.06 -5.74
C ASN A 48 2.39 -6.87 -7.23
N THR A 49 1.19 -6.39 -7.60
CA THR A 49 0.83 -6.10 -8.99
C THR A 49 1.67 -4.96 -9.57
N ALA A 50 1.87 -3.87 -8.80
CA ALA A 50 2.71 -2.76 -9.21
C ALA A 50 4.17 -3.20 -9.40
N MET A 51 4.70 -4.00 -8.48
CA MET A 51 6.05 -4.55 -8.57
C MET A 51 6.24 -5.50 -9.76
N ALA A 52 5.24 -6.35 -10.06
CA ALA A 52 5.27 -7.22 -11.23
C ALA A 52 5.30 -6.41 -12.53
N ARG A 53 4.45 -5.38 -12.66
CA ARG A 53 4.44 -4.46 -13.81
C ARG A 53 5.78 -3.75 -13.95
N TYR A 54 6.35 -3.25 -12.86
CA TYR A 54 7.67 -2.60 -12.86
C TYR A 54 8.77 -3.56 -13.35
N LYS A 55 8.82 -4.78 -12.81
CA LYS A 55 9.81 -5.80 -13.21
C LYS A 55 9.69 -6.15 -14.70
N ALA A 56 8.46 -6.36 -15.18
CA ALA A 56 8.21 -6.64 -16.60
C ALA A 56 8.68 -5.49 -17.51
N ASN A 57 8.35 -4.25 -17.14
CA ASN A 57 8.79 -3.06 -17.87
C ASN A 57 10.31 -2.90 -17.87
N LYS A 58 10.96 -3.11 -16.72
CA LYS A 58 12.43 -3.11 -16.59
C LYS A 58 13.06 -4.16 -17.49
N GLN A 59 12.55 -5.39 -17.49
CA GLN A 59 13.08 -6.46 -18.33
C GLN A 59 12.88 -6.19 -19.83
N SER A 60 11.71 -5.67 -20.23
CA SER A 60 11.44 -5.28 -21.62
C SER A 60 12.41 -4.19 -22.10
N ARG A 61 12.63 -3.15 -21.28
CA ARG A 61 13.61 -2.09 -21.55
C ARG A 61 15.03 -2.68 -21.67
N LEU A 62 15.42 -3.56 -20.75
CA LEU A 62 16.73 -4.20 -20.79
C LEU A 62 16.91 -5.04 -22.06
N LYS A 63 15.91 -5.85 -22.46
CA LYS A 63 15.95 -6.62 -23.71
C LYS A 63 16.14 -5.72 -24.93
N LYS A 64 15.44 -4.58 -24.98
CA LYS A 64 15.60 -3.58 -26.06
C LYS A 64 17.01 -2.97 -26.06
N LEU A 65 17.56 -2.66 -24.89
CA LEU A 65 18.91 -2.12 -24.77
C LEU A 65 19.97 -3.14 -25.20
N VAL A 66 19.84 -4.40 -24.75
CA VAL A 66 20.74 -5.49 -25.15
C VAL A 66 20.69 -5.73 -26.66
N LYS A 67 19.49 -5.66 -27.28
CA LYS A 67 19.37 -5.79 -28.74
C LYS A 67 20.04 -4.64 -29.50
N LYS A 68 20.08 -3.44 -28.92
CA LYS A 68 20.75 -2.26 -29.52
C LYS A 68 22.26 -2.30 -29.35
N THR A 69 22.77 -2.88 -28.26
CA THR A 69 24.22 -3.01 -28.04
C THR A 69 24.82 -4.02 -29.01
N ARG A 70 25.85 -3.62 -29.75
CA ARG A 70 26.58 -4.52 -30.66
C ARG A 70 27.43 -5.52 -29.87
N ARG A 71 27.73 -6.68 -30.47
CA ARG A 71 28.62 -7.68 -29.88
C ARG A 71 29.98 -7.04 -29.54
N GLY A 72 30.42 -7.21 -28.29
CA GLY A 72 31.65 -6.58 -27.76
C GLY A 72 31.43 -5.23 -27.07
N GLN A 73 30.24 -4.62 -27.17
CA GLN A 73 29.91 -3.44 -26.36
C GLN A 73 29.42 -3.86 -24.96
N PRO A 74 29.81 -3.16 -23.90
CA PRO A 74 29.46 -3.58 -22.55
C PRO A 74 27.97 -3.34 -22.28
N VAL A 75 27.31 -4.31 -21.64
CA VAL A 75 25.89 -4.22 -21.32
C VAL A 75 25.65 -3.13 -20.29
N MET A 76 24.69 -2.24 -20.57
CA MET A 76 24.37 -1.06 -19.77
C MET A 76 24.24 -1.34 -18.26
N GLN A 77 23.68 -2.50 -17.88
CA GLN A 77 23.47 -2.85 -16.47
C GLN A 77 24.80 -2.91 -15.69
N GLY A 78 25.87 -3.49 -16.25
CA GLY A 78 27.18 -3.53 -15.60
C GLY A 78 27.98 -2.24 -15.78
N GLN A 79 27.68 -1.44 -16.81
CA GLN A 79 28.34 -0.15 -17.01
C GLN A 79 27.95 0.89 -15.96
N ILE A 80 26.69 0.90 -15.51
CA ILE A 80 26.24 1.87 -14.50
C ILE A 80 27.03 1.70 -13.20
N ASP A 81 27.17 0.45 -12.73
CA ASP A 81 27.90 0.15 -11.49
C ASP A 81 29.39 0.52 -11.62
N LEU A 82 29.99 0.22 -12.78
CA LEU A 82 31.37 0.61 -13.08
C LEU A 82 31.54 2.14 -13.13
N LEU A 83 30.57 2.87 -13.72
CA LEU A 83 30.61 4.32 -13.84
C LEU A 83 30.50 4.97 -12.45
N LEU A 84 29.59 4.48 -11.61
CA LEU A 84 29.44 4.94 -10.22
C LEU A 84 30.71 4.71 -9.41
N HIS A 85 31.32 3.53 -9.53
CA HIS A 85 32.58 3.23 -8.87
C HIS A 85 33.71 4.17 -9.34
N LYS A 86 33.81 4.46 -10.65
CA LYS A 86 34.79 5.41 -11.18
C LYS A 86 34.58 6.84 -10.65
N ILE A 87 33.32 7.30 -10.60
CA ILE A 87 32.98 8.63 -10.05
C ILE A 87 33.37 8.71 -8.57
N GLN A 88 33.11 7.66 -7.78
CA GLN A 88 33.51 7.62 -6.37
C GLN A 88 35.03 7.70 -6.20
N GLN A 89 35.79 6.95 -7.01
CA GLN A 89 37.25 7.01 -6.99
C GLN A 89 37.79 8.38 -7.40
N GLN A 90 37.17 9.05 -8.38
CA GLN A 90 37.54 10.42 -8.76
C GLN A 90 37.30 11.40 -7.61
N LYS A 91 36.11 11.37 -6.99
CA LYS A 91 35.82 12.23 -5.83
C LYS A 91 36.77 12.01 -4.65
N GLN A 92 37.19 10.76 -4.40
CA GLN A 92 38.16 10.46 -3.34
C GLN A 92 39.56 11.00 -3.66
N LYS A 93 39.92 11.14 -4.93
CA LYS A 93 41.19 11.74 -5.37
C LYS A 93 41.15 13.27 -5.33
N GLU A 94 40.00 13.88 -5.63
CA GLU A 94 39.80 15.34 -5.56
C GLU A 94 39.77 15.87 -4.12
N ASN A 95 39.40 15.04 -3.15
CA ASN A 95 39.35 15.38 -1.72
C ASN A 95 40.66 15.06 -0.97
N LYS A 96 41.74 14.67 -1.66
CA LYS A 96 43.09 14.44 -1.13
C LYS A 96 44.03 15.52 -1.62
#